data_AF-A0A9D5GRR6-F1
#
_entry.id   AF-A0A9D5GRR6-F1
#
_cell.length_a   1.000
_cell.length_b   1.000
_cell.length_c   1.000
_cell.angle_alpha   90.00
_cell.angle_beta   90.00
_cell.angle_gamma   90.00
#
_symmetry.space_group_name_H-M   'P 1'
#
loop_
_entity.id
_entity.type
_entity.pdbx_description
1 polymer ?
#
loop_
_entity_poly.entity_id
_entity_poly.type
_entity_poly.pdbx_seq_one_letter_code
_entity_poly.pdbx_strand_id
1 'polypeptide(L)'
;MKKLTSIIFSNKLTLLALLAFGASMAVATFLENDFGTPAARSMVYDAWWFEVLMFILTINFVGNIFKYRLLRKQKVDILLFHIAFIVILIGAAVTRYTGYEGLMRIREGQQSNTIISPAFALLLCRQANYPVEAVQHR
;
A
#
# COMPACT_ATOMS: atom_id res chain seq x y z
N MET A 1 1.25 -19.69 -25.88
CA MET A 1 0.65 -18.45 -25.33
C MET A 1 -0.66 -18.64 -24.55
N LYS A 2 -1.61 -19.50 -24.97
CA LYS A 2 -2.91 -19.69 -24.29
C LYS A 2 -2.81 -20.17 -22.82
N LYS A 3 -1.73 -20.89 -22.46
CA LYS A 3 -1.52 -21.41 -21.09
C LYS A 3 -1.09 -20.35 -20.08
N LEU A 4 -0.27 -19.37 -20.51
CA LEU A 4 0.23 -18.34 -19.59
C LEU A 4 -0.88 -17.34 -19.24
N THR A 5 -1.64 -16.89 -20.24
CA THR A 5 -2.79 -16.01 -20.04
C THR A 5 -3.90 -16.68 -19.23
N SER A 6 -4.09 -18.00 -19.36
CA SER A 6 -5.10 -18.71 -18.56
C SER A 6 -4.72 -18.79 -17.08
N ILE A 7 -3.43 -18.86 -16.75
CA ILE A 7 -2.89 -18.83 -15.38
C ILE A 7 -2.96 -17.42 -14.80
N ILE A 8 -2.49 -16.40 -15.53
CA ILE A 8 -2.46 -15.01 -15.08
C ILE A 8 -3.87 -14.48 -14.81
N PHE A 9 -4.89 -14.94 -15.55
CA PHE A 9 -6.29 -14.55 -15.35
C PHE A 9 -7.12 -15.65 -14.66
N SER A 10 -6.53 -16.40 -13.73
CA SER A 10 -7.23 -17.45 -12.99
C SER A 10 -7.75 -16.94 -11.66
N ASN A 11 -8.98 -17.32 -11.28
CA ASN A 11 -9.52 -17.04 -9.93
C ASN A 11 -8.67 -17.63 -8.80
N LYS A 12 -7.96 -18.74 -9.06
CA LYS A 12 -7.03 -19.33 -8.08
C LYS A 12 -5.87 -18.38 -7.80
N LEU A 13 -5.34 -17.74 -8.84
CA LEU A 13 -4.27 -16.74 -8.70
C LEU A 13 -4.80 -15.50 -7.98
N THR A 14 -6.03 -15.05 -8.29
CA THR A 14 -6.67 -13.92 -7.59
C THR A 14 -6.73 -14.16 -6.10
N LEU A 15 -7.24 -15.32 -5.68
CA LEU A 15 -7.35 -15.67 -4.26
C LEU A 15 -5.97 -15.75 -3.60
N LEU A 16 -5.02 -16.42 -4.23
CA LEU A 16 -3.65 -16.53 -3.71
C LEU A 16 -3.00 -15.15 -3.54
N ALA A 17 -3.13 -14.29 -4.55
CA ALA A 17 -2.55 -12.94 -4.53
C ALA A 17 -3.25 -12.04 -3.49
N LEU A 18 -4.56 -12.17 -3.31
CA LEU A 18 -5.30 -11.45 -2.25
C LEU A 18 -4.87 -11.91 -0.84
N LEU A 19 -4.70 -13.22 -0.64
CA LEU A 19 -4.21 -13.75 0.64
C LEU A 19 -2.77 -13.31 0.90
N ALA A 20 -1.91 -13.34 -0.12
CA ALA A 20 -0.55 -12.81 -0.01
C ALA A 20 -0.56 -11.32 0.34
N PHE A 21 -1.40 -10.51 -0.32
CA PHE A 21 -1.55 -9.09 -0.02
C PHE A 21 -2.01 -8.86 1.42
N GLY A 22 -3.05 -9.55 1.88
CA GLY A 22 -3.52 -9.47 3.27
C GLY A 22 -2.48 -9.91 4.30
N ALA A 23 -1.74 -10.98 4.01
CA ALA A 23 -0.64 -11.44 4.87
C ALA A 23 0.50 -10.42 4.93
N SER A 24 0.87 -9.80 3.80
CA SER A 24 1.85 -8.72 3.76
C SER A 24 1.42 -7.53 4.61
N MET A 25 0.13 -7.14 4.55
CA MET A 25 -0.41 -6.07 5.40
C MET A 25 -0.33 -6.43 6.88
N ALA A 26 -0.71 -7.66 7.25
CA ALA A 26 -0.63 -8.12 8.64
C ALA A 26 0.82 -8.10 9.15
N VAL A 27 1.77 -8.60 8.35
CA VAL A 27 3.20 -8.56 8.68
C VAL A 27 3.71 -7.12 8.80
N ALA A 28 3.29 -6.21 7.91
CA ALA A 28 3.65 -4.80 7.99
C ALA A 28 3.20 -4.15 9.29
N THR A 29 2.00 -4.48 9.78
CA THR A 29 1.50 -4.00 11.07
C THR A 29 2.39 -4.43 12.24
N PHE A 30 2.81 -5.69 12.29
CA PHE A 30 3.73 -6.15 13.34
C PHE A 30 5.13 -5.55 13.20
N LEU A 31 5.65 -5.42 11.97
CA LEU A 31 6.92 -4.75 11.72
C LEU A 31 6.90 -3.30 12.18
N GLU A 32 5.79 -2.60 11.96
CA GLU A 32 5.61 -1.23 12.41
C GLU A 32 5.59 -1.14 13.94
N ASN A 33 4.91 -2.06 14.61
CA ASN A 33 4.87 -2.11 16.07
C ASN A 33 6.26 -2.36 16.69
N ASP A 34 7.04 -3.28 16.11
CA ASP A 34 8.29 -3.73 16.72
C ASP A 34 9.51 -2.88 16.31
N PHE A 35 9.51 -2.35 15.08
CA PHE A 35 10.67 -1.66 14.48
C PHE A 35 10.36 -0.22 14.03
N GLY A 36 9.11 0.22 14.16
CA GLY A 36 8.65 1.55 13.78
C GLY A 36 8.26 1.67 12.31
N THR A 37 7.55 2.75 11.99
CA THR A 37 7.01 3.04 10.66
C THR A 37 8.07 3.04 9.53
N PRO A 38 9.30 3.57 9.70
CA PRO A 38 10.32 3.54 8.63
C PRO A 38 10.72 2.12 8.21
N ALA A 39 10.76 1.18 9.16
CA ALA A 39 11.10 -0.21 8.88
C ALA A 39 9.99 -0.91 8.08
N ALA A 40 8.74 -0.83 8.54
CA ALA A 40 7.59 -1.40 7.82
C ALA A 40 7.46 -0.84 6.40
N ARG A 41 7.70 0.47 6.24
CA ARG A 41 7.68 1.14 4.94
C ARG A 41 8.74 0.59 4.00
N SER A 42 10.01 0.62 4.38
CA SER A 42 11.10 0.16 3.51
C SER A 42 11.00 -1.33 3.17
N MET A 43 10.52 -2.17 4.09
CA MET A 43 10.48 -3.62 3.93
C MET A 43 9.25 -4.14 3.18
N VAL A 44 8.11 -3.44 3.30
CA VAL A 44 6.83 -3.88 2.70
C VAL A 44 6.30 -2.82 1.73
N TYR A 45 5.86 -1.66 2.23
CA TYR A 45 5.10 -0.69 1.41
C TYR A 45 5.90 -0.15 0.22
N ASP A 46 7.20 0.09 0.42
CA ASP A 46 8.13 0.58 -0.60
C ASP A 46 8.92 -0.50 -1.32
N ALA A 47 8.73 -1.76 -0.92
CA ALA A 47 9.47 -2.85 -1.52
C ALA A 47 8.96 -3.19 -2.93
N TRP A 48 9.89 -3.44 -3.84
CA TRP A 48 9.61 -3.79 -5.23
C TRP A 48 8.70 -5.03 -5.36
N TRP A 49 8.83 -5.99 -4.44
CA TRP A 49 8.04 -7.23 -4.49
C TRP A 49 6.55 -6.96 -4.17
N PHE A 50 6.26 -6.00 -3.29
CA PHE A 50 4.89 -5.62 -2.94
C PHE A 50 4.24 -4.83 -4.07
N GLU A 51 5.03 -4.00 -4.75
CA GLU A 51 4.61 -3.32 -5.98
C GLU A 51 4.26 -4.32 -7.10
N VAL A 52 5.11 -5.34 -7.32
CA VAL A 52 4.81 -6.42 -8.26
C VAL A 52 3.54 -7.18 -7.88
N LEU A 53 3.32 -7.43 -6.59
CA LEU A 53 2.10 -8.08 -6.09
C LEU A 53 0.83 -7.27 -6.42
N MET A 54 0.84 -5.96 -6.14
CA MET A 54 -0.25 -5.05 -6.48
C MET A 54 -0.50 -4.97 -7.99
N PHE A 55 0.58 -4.97 -8.78
CA PHE A 55 0.49 -4.97 -10.24
C PHE A 55 -0.13 -6.26 -10.79
N ILE A 56 0.29 -7.41 -10.27
CA ILE A 56 -0.30 -8.72 -10.62
C ILE A 56 -1.80 -8.75 -10.27
N LEU A 57 -2.18 -8.27 -9.09
CA LEU A 57 -3.59 -8.17 -8.68
C LEU A 57 -4.40 -7.30 -9.65
N THR A 58 -3.88 -6.13 -10.00
CA THR A 58 -4.55 -5.18 -10.92
C THR A 58 -4.79 -5.83 -12.29
N ILE A 59 -3.74 -6.40 -12.89
CA ILE A 59 -3.84 -7.09 -14.20
C ILE A 59 -4.81 -8.27 -14.13
N ASN A 60 -4.75 -9.05 -13.04
CA ASN A 60 -5.61 -10.21 -12.85
C ASN A 60 -7.09 -9.79 -12.75
N PHE A 61 -7.43 -8.76 -11.97
CA PHE A 61 -8.80 -8.24 -11.88
C PHE A 61 -9.31 -7.73 -13.22
N VAL A 62 -8.51 -6.95 -13.95
CA VAL A 62 -8.87 -6.47 -15.29
C VAL A 62 -9.14 -7.63 -16.24
N GLY A 63 -8.24 -8.62 -16.30
CA GLY A 63 -8.41 -9.78 -17.17
C GLY A 63 -9.59 -10.67 -16.79
N ASN A 64 -9.90 -10.81 -15.50
CA ASN A 64 -11.05 -11.58 -15.02
C ASN A 64 -12.38 -10.99 -15.48
N ILE A 65 -12.50 -9.66 -15.59
CA ILE A 65 -13.71 -8.99 -16.11
C ILE A 65 -14.05 -9.50 -17.51
N PHE A 66 -13.05 -9.56 -18.40
CA PHE A 66 -13.24 -10.01 -19.78
C PHE A 66 -13.38 -11.53 -19.88
N LYS A 67 -12.53 -12.30 -19.19
CA LYS A 67 -12.52 -13.77 -19.25
C LYS A 67 -13.84 -14.38 -18.77
N TYR A 68 -14.41 -13.87 -17.68
CA TYR A 68 -15.65 -14.39 -17.10
C TYR A 68 -16.91 -13.62 -17.54
N ARG A 69 -16.76 -12.70 -18.50
CA ARG A 69 -17.82 -11.85 -19.06
C ARG A 69 -18.68 -11.22 -17.95
N LEU A 70 -18.02 -10.51 -17.03
CA LEU A 70 -18.66 -9.91 -15.85
C LEU A 70 -19.55 -8.72 -16.19
N LEU A 71 -19.45 -8.15 -17.40
CA LEU A 71 -20.30 -7.06 -17.92
C LEU A 71 -21.78 -7.42 -18.14
N ARG A 72 -22.21 -8.60 -17.69
CA ARG A 72 -23.61 -9.03 -17.79
C ARG A 72 -24.42 -8.45 -16.62
N LYS A 73 -25.64 -7.98 -16.89
CA LYS A 73 -26.55 -7.43 -15.87
C LYS A 73 -26.77 -8.32 -14.63
N GLN A 74 -26.68 -9.64 -14.80
CA GLN A 74 -26.82 -10.63 -13.72
C GLN A 74 -25.61 -10.69 -12.76
N LYS A 75 -24.48 -10.06 -13.10
CA LYS A 75 -23.21 -10.12 -12.35
C LYS A 75 -22.71 -8.74 -11.94
N VAL A 76 -23.60 -7.75 -11.87
CA VAL A 76 -23.24 -6.36 -11.57
C VAL A 76 -22.58 -6.23 -10.20
N ASP A 77 -23.06 -6.97 -9.20
CA ASP A 77 -22.48 -6.94 -7.85
C ASP A 77 -21.01 -7.39 -7.87
N ILE A 78 -20.71 -8.47 -8.58
CA ILE A 78 -19.35 -9.01 -8.73
C ILE A 78 -18.47 -8.05 -9.53
N LEU A 79 -19.03 -7.46 -10.59
CA LEU A 79 -18.35 -6.46 -11.42
C LEU A 79 -17.97 -5.22 -10.59
N LEU A 80 -18.88 -4.75 -9.73
CA LEU A 80 -18.66 -3.59 -8.86
C LEU A 80 -17.45 -3.82 -7.93
N PHE A 81 -17.36 -5.00 -7.30
CA PHE A 81 -16.20 -5.34 -6.47
C PHE A 81 -14.89 -5.34 -7.27
N HIS A 82 -14.89 -5.89 -8.49
CA HIS A 82 -13.68 -5.89 -9.32
C HIS A 82 -13.25 -4.47 -9.68
N ILE A 83 -14.20 -3.62 -10.08
CA ILE A 83 -13.92 -2.21 -10.40
C ILE A 83 -13.41 -1.48 -9.16
N ALA A 84 -14.03 -1.69 -7.99
CA ALA A 84 -13.59 -1.08 -6.73
C ALA A 84 -12.14 -1.44 -6.40
N PHE A 85 -11.76 -2.72 -6.48
CA PHE A 85 -10.37 -3.14 -6.25
C PHE A 85 -9.41 -2.53 -7.26
N ILE A 86 -9.78 -2.45 -8.54
CA ILE A 86 -8.95 -1.81 -9.57
C ILE A 86 -8.74 -0.32 -9.23
N VAL A 87 -9.80 0.40 -8.86
CA VAL A 87 -9.72 1.81 -8.48
C VAL A 87 -8.83 2.01 -7.25
N ILE A 88 -8.98 1.17 -6.21
CA ILE A 88 -8.16 1.21 -5.00
C ILE A 88 -6.68 0.98 -5.32
N LEU A 89 -6.37 -0.03 -6.14
CA LEU A 89 -4.99 -0.36 -6.51
C LEU A 89 -4.34 0.73 -7.37
N ILE A 90 -5.09 1.34 -8.29
CA ILE A 90 -4.62 2.50 -9.05
C ILE A 90 -4.39 3.69 -8.12
N GLY A 91 -5.31 3.96 -7.18
CA GLY A 91 -5.15 5.02 -6.19
C GLY A 91 -3.93 4.81 -5.30
N ALA A 92 -3.64 3.57 -4.90
CA ALA A 92 -2.44 3.19 -4.17
C ALA A 92 -1.17 3.47 -5.00
N ALA A 93 -1.16 3.11 -6.28
CA ALA A 93 -0.04 3.40 -7.19
C ALA A 93 0.18 4.92 -7.34
N VAL A 94 -0.87 5.72 -7.50
CA VAL A 94 -0.75 7.18 -7.55
C VAL A 94 -0.15 7.71 -6.26
N THR A 95 -0.70 7.34 -5.11
CA THR A 95 -0.20 7.76 -3.78
C THR A 95 1.26 7.37 -3.57
N ARG A 96 1.68 6.23 -4.08
CA ARG A 96 3.07 5.76 -4.02
C ARG A 96 4.04 6.65 -4.79
N TYR A 97 3.72 7.04 -6.02
CA TYR A 97 4.66 7.78 -6.87
C TYR A 97 4.56 9.30 -6.72
N THR A 98 3.42 9.82 -6.25
CA THR A 98 3.20 11.28 -6.13
C THR A 98 3.02 11.74 -4.69
N GLY A 99 2.80 10.82 -3.75
CA GLY A 99 2.63 11.15 -2.34
C GLY A 99 3.92 11.62 -1.69
N TYR A 100 3.79 12.57 -0.78
CA TYR A 100 4.86 13.02 0.10
C TYR A 100 4.39 12.87 1.55
N GLU A 101 5.31 12.44 2.40
CA GLU A 101 5.06 12.27 3.83
C GLU A 101 5.82 13.33 4.64
N GLY A 102 5.25 13.72 5.76
CA GLY A 102 5.82 14.74 6.63
C GLY A 102 5.27 14.63 8.04
N LEU A 103 6.04 15.15 8.99
CA LEU A 103 5.66 15.25 10.40
C LEU A 103 5.01 16.60 10.63
N MET A 104 3.79 16.61 11.16
CA MET A 104 3.11 17.82 11.60
C MET A 104 3.00 17.81 13.13
N ARG A 105 3.72 18.72 13.80
CA ARG A 105 3.67 18.83 15.26
C ARG A 105 2.64 19.88 15.66
N ILE A 106 1.49 19.44 16.16
CA ILE A 106 0.42 20.31 16.67
C ILE A 106 0.39 20.19 18.19
N ARG A 107 0.37 21.32 18.88
CA ARG A 107 0.16 21.36 20.34
C ARG A 107 -1.34 21.48 20.62
N GLU A 108 -1.78 20.96 21.77
CA GLU A 108 -3.17 21.08 22.23
C GLU A 108 -3.65 22.55 22.15
N GLY A 109 -4.82 22.75 21.55
CA GLY A 109 -5.40 24.09 21.34
C GLY A 109 -4.70 24.97 20.30
N GLN A 110 -3.76 24.43 19.51
CA GLN A 110 -3.08 25.16 18.42
C GLN A 110 -3.42 24.59 17.05
N GLN A 111 -3.13 25.36 16.00
CA GLN A 111 -3.23 24.92 14.61
C GLN A 111 -1.86 25.08 13.92
N SER A 112 -1.58 24.24 12.93
CA SER A 112 -0.38 24.33 12.08
C SER A 112 -0.78 24.06 10.64
N ASN A 113 -0.17 24.80 9.70
CA ASN A 113 -0.29 24.60 8.26
C ASN A 113 1.05 24.17 7.62
N THR A 114 2.02 23.77 8.44
CA THR A 114 3.37 23.38 7.97
C THR A 114 3.68 21.95 8.36
N ILE A 115 4.22 21.20 7.40
CA ILE A 115 4.78 19.86 7.59
C ILE A 115 6.31 19.91 7.51
N ILE A 116 6.97 19.08 8.33
CA ILE A 116 8.42 18.97 8.37
C ILE A 116 8.83 17.63 7.78
N SER A 117 9.87 17.61 6.93
CA SER A 117 10.38 16.35 6.39
C SER A 117 10.95 15.46 7.51
N PRO A 118 10.68 14.15 7.53
CA PRO A 118 11.19 13.26 8.59
C PRO A 118 12.72 13.27 8.66
N ALA A 119 13.40 13.30 7.51
CA ALA A 119 14.85 13.40 7.44
C ALA A 119 15.38 14.71 8.04
N PHE A 120 14.72 15.83 7.76
CA PHE A 120 15.10 17.12 8.33
C PHE A 120 14.86 17.18 9.84
N ALA A 121 13.76 16.59 10.33
CA ALA A 121 13.50 16.50 11.77
C ALA A 121 14.61 15.72 12.51
N LEU A 122 15.07 14.58 11.95
CA LEU A 122 16.17 13.81 12.51
C LEU A 122 17.49 14.58 12.52
N LEU A 123 17.77 15.36 11.47
CA LEU A 123 18.95 16.23 11.42
C LEU A 123 18.92 17.32 12.49
N LEU A 124 17.76 17.96 12.73
CA LEU A 124 17.59 18.94 13.81
C LEU A 124 17.80 18.32 15.19
N CYS A 125 17.24 17.13 15.44
CA CYS A 125 17.44 16.41 16.70
C CYS A 125 18.92 16.07 16.93
N ARG A 126 19.61 15.59 15.87
CA ARG A 126 21.04 15.29 15.92
C ARG A 126 21.89 16.53 16.16
N GLN A 127 21.57 17.66 15.51
CA GLN A 127 22.29 18.92 15.67
C GLN A 127 22.09 19.54 17.06
N ALA A 128 20.88 19.40 17.62
CA ALA A 128 20.54 19.93 18.94
C ALA A 128 20.90 18.97 20.09
N ASN A 129 21.64 17.88 19.82
CA ASN A 129 22.04 16.85 20.78
C ASN A 129 20.88 16.29 21.63
N TYR A 130 19.66 16.30 21.07
CA TYR A 130 18.50 15.68 21.70
C TYR A 130 18.61 14.16 21.54
N PRO A 131 18.28 13.36 22.57
CA PRO A 131 18.28 11.91 22.46
C PRO A 131 17.29 11.47 21.38
N VAL A 132 17.81 10.80 20.34
CA VAL A 132 17.04 10.34 19.16
C VAL A 132 15.97 9.32 19.58
N GLU A 133 16.17 8.64 20.72
CA GLU A 133 15.24 7.68 21.33
C GLU A 133 13.87 8.29 21.69
N ALA A 134 13.78 9.60 21.93
CA ALA A 134 12.53 10.26 22.30
C ALA A 134 11.53 10.41 21.13
N VAL A 135 11.97 10.19 19.89
CA VAL A 135 11.13 10.32 18.68
C VAL A 135 10.62 8.97 18.18
N GLN A 136 11.29 7.86 18.52
CA GLN A 136 10.99 6.53 17.98
C GLN A 136 9.90 5.77 18.77
N HIS A 137 9.52 6.23 19.96
CA HIS A 137 8.70 5.47 20.94
C HIS A 137 7.33 6.08 21.31
N ARG A 138 6.69 6.84 20.43
CA ARG A 138 5.28 7.25 20.65
C ARG A 138 4.43 7.14 19.41
#